data_AF-A0A2A6P4Z7-F1
#
_entry.id   AF-A0A2A6P4Z7-F1
#
_cell.length_a   1.000
_cell.length_b   1.000
_cell.length_c   1.000
_cell.angle_alpha   90.00
_cell.angle_beta   90.00
_cell.angle_gamma   90.00
#
_symmetry.space_group_name_H-M   'P 1'
#
loop_
_entity.id
_entity.type
_entity.pdbx_description
1 polymer ?
#
loop_
_entity_poly.entity_id
_entity_poly.type
_entity_poly.pdbx_seq_one_letter_code
_entity_poly.pdbx_strand_id
1 'polypeptide(L)' 'MLPEDLDALQRVYDRLCDEYRWSRNSAQAQRYGRMLIEEYQAGTRDELVLLIAGRSFIENSLAQRRPA' A
#
# COMPACT_ATOMS: atom_id res chain seq x y z
N MET A 1 -7.21 16.78 1.80
CA MET A 1 -6.36 15.81 2.51
C MET A 1 -5.64 16.57 3.60
N LEU A 2 -5.82 16.21 4.87
CA LEU A 2 -5.14 16.92 5.97
C LEU A 2 -3.68 16.43 6.05
N PRO A 3 -2.75 17.21 6.64
CA PRO A 3 -1.36 16.79 6.80
C PRO A 3 -1.22 15.47 7.57
N GLU A 4 -2.04 15.28 8.59
CA GLU A 4 -2.06 14.08 9.45
C GLU A 4 -2.44 12.81 8.67
N ASP A 5 -3.35 12.94 7.69
CA ASP A 5 -3.75 11.84 6.81
C ASP A 5 -2.60 11.44 5.88
N LEU A 6 -1.84 12.43 5.41
CA LEU A 6 -0.70 12.19 4.54
C LEU A 6 0.41 11.44 5.30
N ASP A 7 0.65 11.83 6.55
CA ASP A 7 1.62 11.17 7.42
C ASP A 7 1.21 9.72 7.73
N ALA A 8 -0.08 9.46 7.95
CA ALA A 8 -0.61 8.12 8.15
C ALA A 8 -0.36 7.22 6.92
N LEU A 9 -0.68 7.72 5.72
CA LEU A 9 -0.42 6.99 4.48
C LEU A 9 1.06 6.78 4.23
N GLN A 10 1.91 7.76 4.53
CA GLN A 10 3.36 7.64 4.41
C GLN A 10 3.90 6.55 5.35
N ARG A 11 3.43 6.49 6.60
CA ARG A 11 3.80 5.43 7.56
C ARG A 11 3.40 4.04 7.06
N VAL A 12 2.17 3.91 6.57
CA VAL A 12 1.66 2.64 6.03
C VAL A 12 2.44 2.20 4.79
N TYR A 13 2.72 3.15 3.88
CA TYR A 13 3.52 2.94 2.69
C TYR A 13 4.95 2.48 3.01
N ASP A 14 5.62 3.20 3.92
CA ASP A 14 7.00 2.92 4.31
C ASP A 14 7.11 1.55 4.97
N ARG A 15 6.16 1.21 5.85
CA ARG A 15 6.10 -0.10 6.52
C ARG A 15 6.02 -1.25 5.52
N LEU A 16 5.23 -1.12 4.47
CA LEU A 16 5.10 -2.17 3.45
C LEU A 16 6.30 -2.22 2.51
N CYS A 17 6.92 -1.08 2.19
CA CYS A 17 8.19 -1.08 1.47
C CYS A 17 9.28 -1.82 2.25
N ASP A 18 9.36 -1.61 3.56
CA ASP A 18 10.32 -2.31 4.42
C ASP A 18 10.00 -3.81 4.53
N GLU A 19 8.73 -4.18 4.76
CA GLU A 19 8.28 -5.56 4.90
C GLU A 19 8.59 -6.41 3.66
N TYR A 20 8.34 -5.87 2.48
CA TYR A 20 8.59 -6.57 1.21
C TYR A 20 9.97 -6.25 0.58
N ARG A 21 10.82 -5.48 1.29
CA ARG A 21 12.15 -5.03 0.82
C ARG A 21 12.11 -4.35 -0.55
N TRP A 22 11.10 -3.54 -0.78
CA TRP A 22 10.95 -2.79 -2.02
C TRP A 22 11.61 -1.42 -1.91
N SER A 23 12.32 -1.04 -2.97
CA SER A 23 12.65 0.37 -3.16
C SER A 23 11.36 1.16 -3.36
N ARG A 24 11.28 2.36 -2.77
CA ARG A 24 10.17 3.31 -3.00
C ARG A 24 9.97 3.63 -4.48
N ASN A 25 11.04 3.53 -5.28
CA ASN A 25 11.00 3.75 -6.72
C ASN A 25 10.61 2.52 -7.54
N SER A 26 10.38 1.36 -6.90
CA SER A 26 9.96 0.15 -7.60
C SER A 26 8.55 0.26 -8.16
N ALA A 27 8.28 -0.44 -9.25
CA ALA A 27 6.94 -0.48 -9.84
C ALA A 27 5.89 -1.06 -8.85
N GLN A 28 6.31 -1.98 -7.98
CA GLN A 28 5.48 -2.56 -6.91
C GLN A 28 5.10 -1.49 -5.89
N ALA A 29 6.08 -0.77 -5.36
CA ALA A 29 5.83 0.28 -4.38
C ALA A 29 4.96 1.39 -4.97
N GLN A 30 5.21 1.83 -6.21
CA GLN A 30 4.36 2.83 -6.87
C GLN A 30 2.91 2.35 -7.08
N ARG A 31 2.71 1.08 -7.43
CA ARG A 31 1.35 0.50 -7.55
C ARG A 31 0.63 0.50 -6.21
N TYR A 32 1.34 0.12 -5.14
CA TYR A 32 0.77 0.14 -3.81
C TYR A 32 0.43 1.56 -3.34
N GLY A 33 1.31 2.53 -3.57
CA GLY A 33 1.05 3.93 -3.25
C GLY A 33 -0.20 4.49 -3.94
N ARG A 34 -0.46 4.12 -5.20
CA ARG A 34 -1.71 4.48 -5.89
C ARG A 34 -2.94 3.86 -5.22
N MET A 35 -2.89 2.57 -4.93
CA MET A 35 -3.99 1.88 -4.26
C MET A 35 -4.31 2.49 -2.88
N LEU A 36 -3.29 2.82 -2.08
CA LEU A 36 -3.45 3.50 -0.79
C LEU A 36 -4.23 4.82 -0.92
N ILE A 37 -3.90 5.62 -1.93
CA ILE A 37 -4.57 6.90 -2.20
C ILE A 37 -6.03 6.65 -2.61
N GLU A 38 -6.29 5.64 -3.44
CA GLU A 38 -7.64 5.27 -3.88
C GLU A 38 -8.51 4.80 -2.71
N GLU A 39 -8.00 3.91 -1.85
CA GLU A 39 -8.69 3.44 -0.64
C GLU A 39 -8.99 4.59 0.33
N TYR A 40 -8.02 5.49 0.50
CA TYR A 40 -8.22 6.68 1.32
C TYR A 40 -9.30 7.60 0.77
N GLN A 41 -9.31 7.83 -0.55
CA GLN A 41 -10.33 8.63 -1.24
C GLN A 41 -11.71 7.97 -1.19
N ALA A 42 -11.78 6.64 -1.14
CA ALA A 42 -13.02 5.88 -0.95
C ALA A 42 -13.58 5.98 0.48
N GLY A 43 -12.81 6.54 1.42
CA GLY A 43 -13.24 6.80 2.80
C GLY A 43 -12.54 5.94 3.85
N THR A 44 -11.62 5.06 3.46
CA THR A 44 -10.85 4.23 4.39
C THR A 44 -9.73 5.07 5.02
N ARG A 45 -9.92 5.52 6.27
CA ARG A 45 -8.92 6.33 7.00
C ARG A 45 -8.16 5.59 8.09
N ASP A 46 -8.55 4.36 8.36
CA ASP A 46 -7.92 3.54 9.41
C ASP A 46 -6.60 2.93 8.89
N GLU A 47 -5.48 3.24 9.55
CA GLU A 47 -4.15 2.75 9.17
C GLU A 47 -4.07 1.22 9.15
N LEU A 48 -4.72 0.54 10.08
CA LEU A 48 -4.71 -0.92 10.17
C LEU A 48 -5.49 -1.52 8.99
N VAL A 49 -6.64 -0.94 8.66
CA VAL A 49 -7.44 -1.38 7.49
C VAL A 49 -6.65 -1.19 6.19
N LEU A 50 -5.98 -0.04 6.03
CA LEU A 50 -5.13 0.23 4.87
C LEU A 50 -3.94 -0.74 4.75
N LEU A 51 -3.34 -1.13 5.88
CA LEU A 51 -2.29 -2.15 5.92
C LEU A 51 -2.79 -3.53 5.50
N ILE A 52 -3.97 -3.95 6.00
CA ILE A 52 -4.56 -5.26 5.68
C ILE A 52 -4.95 -5.32 4.20
N ALA A 53 -5.59 -4.27 3.68
CA ALA A 53 -5.90 -4.13 2.26
C ALA A 53 -4.62 -4.16 1.41
N GLY A 54 -3.57 -3.47 1.87
CA GLY A 54 -2.25 -3.46 1.25
C GLY A 54 -1.65 -4.85 1.08
N ARG A 55 -1.55 -5.60 2.17
CA ARG A 55 -1.02 -6.97 2.15
C ARG A 55 -1.82 -7.87 1.22
N SER A 56 -3.15 -7.82 1.31
CA SER A 56 -4.04 -8.62 0.47
C SER A 56 -3.86 -8.33 -1.02
N PHE A 57 -3.74 -7.06 -1.39
CA PHE A 57 -3.48 -6.63 -2.77
C PHE A 57 -2.12 -7.12 -3.27
N ILE A 58 -1.08 -7.01 -2.44
CA ILE A 58 0.27 -7.46 -2.77
C ILE A 58 0.31 -8.98 -2.96
N GLU A 59 -0.23 -9.74 -2.01
CA GLU A 59 -0.28 -11.20 -2.06
C GLU A 59 -1.01 -11.69 -3.31
N ASN A 60 -2.16 -11.08 -3.64
CA ASN A 60 -2.89 -11.40 -4.86
C ASN A 60 -2.07 -11.05 -6.12
N SER A 61 -1.39 -9.90 -6.15
CA SER A 61 -0.53 -9.53 -7.27
C SER A 61 0.69 -10.45 -7.43
N LEU A 62 1.21 -11.03 -6.34
CA LEU A 62 2.29 -12.01 -6.39
C LEU A 62 1.79 -13.37 -6.85
N ALA A 63 0.61 -13.80 -6.39
CA ALA A 63 -0.03 -15.04 -6.82
C ALA A 63 -0.30 -15.04 -8.33
N GLN A 64 -0.79 -13.92 -8.88
CA GLN A 64 -1.02 -13.77 -10.32
C GLN A 64 0.24 -13.80 -11.19
N ARG A 65 1.43 -13.60 -10.60
CA ARG A 65 2.72 -13.61 -11.31
C ARG A 65 3.39 -14.98 -11.36
N ARG A 66 2.85 -16.00 -10.69
CA ARG A 66 3.27 -17.39 -10.89
C ARG A 66 2.44 -18.00 -12.01
N PRO A 67 2.95 -18.10 -13.26
CA PRO A 67 2.36 -19.01 -14.22
C PRO A 67 2.54 -20.44 -13.69
N ALA A 68 1.50 -21.25 -13.83
CA ALA A 68 1.54 -22.70 -13.64
C ALA A 68 2.46 -23.36 -14.67
#